data_AF-A0A202FEJ8-F1
#
_entry.id   AF-A0A202FEJ8-F1
#
_cell.length_a   1.000
_cell.length_b   1.000
_cell.length_c   1.000
_cell.angle_alpha   90.00
_cell.angle_beta   90.00
_cell.angle_gamma   90.00
#
_symmetry.space_group_name_H-M   'P 1'
#
loop_
_entity.id
_entity.type
_entity.pdbx_description
1 polymer ?
#
loop_
_entity_poly.entity_id
_entity_poly.type
_entity_poly.pdbx_seq_one_letter_code
_entity_poly.pdbx_strand_id
1 'polypeptide(L)'
;MIRIAKISLDVRKDAVINNEPIILRQGENDVTIEATILNGGDETLQINFATFVAKKPDGTIVSNDPANVNGSVISYSVSKHLTESVGKIQDAYFVINNEVTTNGFDISIIPSTQLDDTSVSYIPGIENINKFLTDTENDWLGRIQQMKSQIAGLDIPAEFKLLMNKSLDEAKAQYQPTIDAAEANVENIVADLAAKKLDLETNSDELNATIVAIKAQIASVNSFLDGVQKQIIEANASFTAGQQAQVSQSISDGQKKLTDSIASMQTKFESDSKDLKSQSDQVIADLKSSSDTAIKDMQENQSTAMAKVNQDISNANISIKQLQESAVSKASPLSSVDKPQLTKDANWDDYANSGVYLVQGASGGNNIPIGAGTTWGYLMVLNGSPSGGAVQIYYDCVDTPVALYMRGTRGTPLVWSSWIKLTTLDSLNGKTITGKDSAGKDISIKITGIS
;
A
#
# COMPACT_ATOMS: atom_id res chain seq x y z
N MET A 1 -23.84 -38.58 -67.94
CA MET A 1 -24.72 -39.53 -67.19
C MET A 1 -23.89 -40.79 -67.10
N ILE A 2 -23.51 -41.25 -65.89
CA ILE A 2 -22.55 -42.36 -65.78
C ILE A 2 -23.20 -43.64 -66.32
N ARG A 3 -22.60 -44.24 -67.33
CA ARG A 3 -23.03 -45.52 -67.91
C ARG A 3 -22.40 -46.67 -67.10
N ILE A 4 -23.20 -47.65 -66.72
CA ILE A 4 -22.71 -48.81 -65.97
C ILE A 4 -22.71 -50.04 -66.89
N ALA A 5 -21.54 -50.63 -67.10
CA ALA A 5 -21.36 -51.89 -67.80
C ALA A 5 -21.19 -53.01 -66.76
N LYS A 6 -22.11 -53.97 -66.73
CA LYS A 6 -22.10 -55.04 -65.72
C LYS A 6 -21.53 -56.33 -66.30
N ILE A 7 -20.59 -56.92 -65.59
CA ILE A 7 -19.98 -58.21 -65.94
C ILE A 7 -19.90 -59.11 -64.71
N SER A 8 -19.77 -60.41 -64.96
CA SER A 8 -19.46 -61.42 -63.95
C SER A 8 -18.11 -62.06 -64.26
N LEU A 9 -17.30 -62.29 -63.25
CA LEU A 9 -15.97 -62.88 -63.39
C LEU A 9 -15.76 -63.93 -62.29
N ASP A 10 -14.96 -64.96 -62.57
CA ASP A 10 -14.57 -65.99 -61.61
C ASP A 10 -13.05 -65.95 -61.37
N VAL A 11 -12.66 -66.02 -60.09
CA VAL A 11 -11.25 -66.14 -59.71
C VAL A 11 -10.69 -67.55 -59.94
N ARG A 12 -11.52 -68.59 -59.95
CA ARG A 12 -11.10 -69.98 -60.17
C ARG A 12 -10.89 -70.31 -61.64
N LYS A 13 -11.47 -69.51 -62.55
CA LYS A 13 -11.36 -69.63 -64.01
C LYS A 13 -11.87 -70.98 -64.54
N ASP A 14 -12.71 -71.66 -63.77
CA ASP A 14 -13.29 -72.97 -64.05
C ASP A 14 -14.65 -72.86 -64.76
N ALA A 15 -15.36 -71.74 -64.59
CA ALA A 15 -16.62 -71.44 -65.24
C ALA A 15 -16.43 -70.61 -66.53
N VAL A 16 -17.11 -71.00 -67.61
CA VAL A 16 -17.26 -70.15 -68.81
C VAL A 16 -18.34 -69.12 -68.53
N ILE A 17 -17.94 -67.87 -68.30
CA ILE A 17 -18.86 -66.75 -68.05
C ILE A 17 -19.02 -65.93 -69.33
N ASN A 18 -20.24 -65.91 -69.86
CA ASN A 18 -20.59 -65.09 -71.01
C ASN A 18 -21.01 -63.70 -70.55
N ASN A 19 -20.11 -62.72 -70.72
CA ASN A 19 -20.40 -61.32 -70.49
C ASN A 19 -20.90 -60.64 -71.77
N GLU A 20 -21.76 -59.64 -71.63
CA GLU A 20 -22.05 -58.75 -72.75
C GLU A 20 -20.78 -58.00 -73.17
N PRO A 21 -20.55 -57.78 -74.47
CA PRO A 21 -19.39 -57.05 -74.94
C PRO A 21 -19.37 -55.63 -74.36
N ILE A 22 -18.28 -55.27 -73.68
CA ILE A 22 -18.07 -53.89 -73.23
C ILE A 22 -17.62 -53.07 -74.43
N ILE A 23 -18.48 -52.14 -74.87
CA ILE A 23 -18.19 -51.24 -76.00
C ILE A 23 -18.01 -49.81 -75.47
N LEU A 24 -16.82 -49.26 -75.66
CA LEU A 24 -16.42 -47.90 -75.28
C LEU A 24 -16.11 -47.08 -76.53
N ARG A 25 -16.22 -45.76 -76.45
CA ARG A 25 -15.76 -44.83 -77.49
C ARG A 25 -14.40 -44.25 -77.12
N GLN A 26 -13.64 -43.86 -78.14
CA GLN A 26 -12.36 -43.18 -77.94
C GLN A 26 -12.55 -41.91 -77.09
N GLY A 27 -11.78 -41.78 -76.00
CA GLY A 27 -11.87 -40.65 -75.05
C GLY A 27 -13.03 -40.71 -74.05
N GLU A 28 -13.84 -41.78 -74.05
CA GLU A 28 -14.96 -41.94 -73.11
C GLU A 28 -14.46 -42.28 -71.69
N ASN A 29 -14.87 -41.49 -70.69
CA ASN A 29 -14.47 -41.67 -69.29
C ASN A 29 -15.65 -41.63 -68.29
N ASP A 30 -16.88 -41.57 -68.79
CA ASP A 30 -18.11 -41.56 -67.99
C ASP A 30 -18.76 -42.95 -67.90
N VAL A 31 -17.94 -44.01 -67.98
CA VAL A 31 -18.36 -45.41 -67.86
C VAL A 31 -17.76 -46.05 -66.63
N THR A 32 -18.55 -46.82 -65.89
CA THR A 32 -18.08 -47.68 -64.81
C THR A 32 -18.31 -49.15 -65.20
N ILE A 33 -17.25 -49.97 -65.12
CA ILE A 33 -17.33 -51.42 -65.25
C ILE A 33 -17.57 -51.99 -63.84
N GLU A 34 -18.75 -52.55 -63.62
CA GLU A 34 -19.10 -53.26 -62.40
C GLU A 34 -18.93 -54.78 -62.62
N ALA A 35 -17.91 -55.35 -61.99
CA ALA A 35 -17.63 -56.77 -62.03
C ALA A 35 -18.12 -57.45 -60.74
N THR A 36 -19.08 -58.36 -60.88
CA THR A 36 -19.46 -59.27 -59.80
C THR A 36 -18.49 -60.45 -59.77
N ILE A 37 -17.79 -60.62 -58.65
CA ILE A 37 -16.76 -61.64 -58.49
C ILE A 37 -17.37 -62.90 -57.89
N LEU A 38 -17.25 -63.99 -58.64
CA LEU A 38 -17.59 -65.34 -58.25
C LEU A 38 -16.31 -66.04 -57.77
N ASN A 39 -16.49 -66.91 -56.78
CA ASN A 39 -15.47 -67.84 -56.28
C ASN A 39 -16.02 -69.27 -56.39
N GLY A 40 -16.53 -69.58 -57.59
CA GLY A 40 -17.50 -70.62 -57.92
C GLY A 40 -18.32 -71.22 -56.76
N GLY A 41 -19.09 -70.36 -56.09
CA GLY A 41 -20.08 -70.71 -55.06
C GLY A 41 -19.61 -70.66 -53.60
N ASP A 42 -18.34 -70.34 -53.34
CA ASP A 42 -17.78 -70.22 -51.99
C ASP A 42 -17.74 -68.75 -51.52
N GLU A 43 -18.44 -68.45 -50.42
CA GLU A 43 -18.64 -67.08 -49.89
C GLU A 43 -17.41 -66.50 -49.14
N THR A 44 -16.29 -67.24 -49.06
CA THR A 44 -15.17 -66.89 -48.18
C THR A 44 -14.14 -65.90 -48.76
N LEU A 45 -14.22 -65.52 -50.04
CA LEU A 45 -13.25 -64.60 -50.65
C LEU A 45 -13.49 -63.16 -50.17
N GLN A 46 -12.65 -62.69 -49.25
CA GLN A 46 -12.63 -61.28 -48.84
C GLN A 46 -11.83 -60.44 -49.85
N ILE A 47 -12.50 -59.51 -50.51
CA ILE A 47 -11.89 -58.55 -51.44
C ILE A 47 -11.69 -57.24 -50.67
N ASN A 48 -10.43 -56.90 -50.36
CA ASN A 48 -10.08 -55.66 -49.65
C ASN A 48 -9.57 -54.59 -50.64
N PHE A 49 -8.98 -55.05 -51.73
CA PHE A 49 -8.35 -54.20 -52.73
C PHE A 49 -8.42 -54.88 -54.10
N ALA A 50 -8.64 -54.09 -55.15
CA ALA A 50 -8.59 -54.58 -56.52
C ALA A 50 -7.96 -53.55 -57.46
N THR A 51 -7.19 -54.01 -58.43
CA THR A 51 -6.68 -53.20 -59.54
C THR A 51 -7.08 -53.78 -60.88
N PHE A 52 -7.31 -52.90 -61.84
CA PHE A 52 -7.60 -53.24 -63.22
C PHE A 52 -6.30 -53.35 -64.02
N VAL A 53 -6.24 -54.36 -64.89
CA VAL A 53 -5.14 -54.60 -65.82
C VAL A 53 -5.68 -54.89 -67.21
N ALA A 54 -5.12 -54.22 -68.22
CA ALA A 54 -5.48 -54.41 -69.62
C ALA A 54 -4.33 -54.05 -70.55
N LYS A 55 -4.18 -54.80 -71.64
CA LYS A 55 -3.31 -54.43 -72.76
C LYS A 55 -4.12 -53.65 -73.80
N LYS A 56 -3.76 -52.38 -74.01
CA LYS A 56 -4.40 -51.50 -74.98
C LYS A 56 -4.11 -51.95 -76.42
N PRO A 57 -4.94 -51.52 -77.40
CA PRO A 57 -4.73 -51.87 -78.81
C PRO A 57 -3.41 -51.36 -79.41
N ASP A 58 -2.86 -50.28 -78.85
CA ASP A 58 -1.56 -49.71 -79.25
C ASP A 58 -0.35 -50.47 -78.66
N GLY A 59 -0.59 -51.52 -77.89
CA GLY A 59 0.43 -52.34 -77.25
C GLY A 59 0.86 -51.86 -75.86
N THR A 60 0.42 -50.69 -75.40
CA THR A 60 0.66 -50.20 -74.04
C THR A 60 -0.21 -50.93 -73.02
N ILE A 61 0.15 -50.87 -71.74
CA ILE A 61 -0.55 -51.59 -70.67
C ILE A 61 -1.11 -50.58 -69.67
N VAL A 62 -2.39 -50.73 -69.34
CA VAL A 62 -2.97 -50.17 -68.11
C VAL A 62 -2.75 -51.22 -67.03
N SER A 63 -2.05 -50.86 -65.97
CA SER A 63 -1.75 -51.77 -64.86
C SER A 63 -1.89 -51.03 -63.54
N ASN A 64 -2.26 -51.75 -62.49
CA ASN A 64 -2.44 -51.24 -61.13
C ASN A 64 -3.43 -50.07 -61.02
N ASP A 65 -4.37 -49.94 -61.96
CA ASP A 65 -5.37 -48.87 -61.95
C ASP A 65 -6.43 -49.20 -60.87
N PRO A 66 -6.56 -48.40 -59.80
CA PRO A 66 -7.36 -48.78 -58.64
C PRO A 66 -8.85 -48.90 -58.98
N ALA A 67 -9.48 -49.95 -58.48
CA ALA A 67 -10.92 -50.15 -58.54
C ALA A 67 -11.53 -50.11 -57.13
N ASN A 68 -12.75 -49.60 -57.04
CA ASN A 68 -13.49 -49.58 -55.79
C ASN A 68 -14.08 -50.96 -55.49
N VAL A 69 -13.99 -51.40 -54.25
CA VAL A 69 -14.50 -52.71 -53.84
C VAL A 69 -15.65 -52.53 -52.84
N ASN A 70 -16.77 -53.21 -53.09
CA ASN A 70 -17.90 -53.29 -52.17
C ASN A 70 -18.41 -54.73 -52.10
N GLY A 71 -17.96 -55.47 -51.08
CA GLY A 71 -18.24 -56.90 -50.94
C GLY A 71 -17.63 -57.69 -52.11
N SER A 72 -18.46 -58.44 -52.82
CA SER A 72 -18.07 -59.21 -54.02
C SER A 72 -18.09 -58.40 -55.32
N VAL A 73 -18.40 -57.11 -55.27
CA VAL A 73 -18.50 -56.25 -56.46
C VAL A 73 -17.30 -55.32 -56.55
N ILE A 74 -16.61 -55.36 -57.69
CA ILE A 74 -15.54 -54.44 -58.06
C ILE A 74 -16.09 -53.42 -59.05
N SER A 75 -15.95 -52.14 -58.75
CA SER A 75 -16.38 -51.03 -59.59
C SER A 75 -15.17 -50.26 -60.10
N TYR A 76 -14.92 -50.36 -61.40
CA TYR A 76 -13.82 -49.68 -62.08
C TYR A 76 -14.35 -48.53 -62.93
N SER A 77 -14.00 -47.30 -62.58
CA SER A 77 -14.27 -46.13 -63.42
C SER A 77 -13.31 -46.14 -64.60
N VAL A 78 -13.84 -46.25 -65.81
CA VAL A 78 -13.05 -46.28 -67.04
C VAL A 78 -12.19 -45.02 -67.14
N SER A 79 -10.88 -45.23 -67.08
CA SER A 79 -9.92 -44.16 -67.28
C SER A 79 -9.93 -43.70 -68.75
N LYS A 80 -9.85 -42.38 -68.98
CA LYS A 80 -9.67 -41.80 -70.33
C LYS A 80 -8.51 -42.48 -71.08
N HIS A 81 -7.47 -42.87 -70.35
CA HIS A 81 -6.26 -43.51 -70.86
C HIS A 81 -6.50 -44.89 -71.46
N LEU A 82 -7.45 -45.65 -70.89
CA LEU A 82 -7.85 -46.94 -71.44
C LEU A 82 -8.44 -46.76 -72.84
N THR A 83 -9.17 -45.66 -73.05
CA THR A 83 -9.92 -45.37 -74.27
C THR A 83 -9.18 -44.52 -75.31
N GLU A 84 -7.90 -44.20 -75.11
CA GLU A 84 -7.14 -43.37 -76.06
C GLU A 84 -6.95 -44.03 -77.43
N SER A 85 -6.84 -45.35 -77.44
CA SER A 85 -6.49 -46.14 -78.63
C SER A 85 -7.66 -46.99 -79.09
N VAL A 86 -8.08 -46.80 -80.34
CA VAL A 86 -9.14 -47.56 -80.98
C VAL A 86 -8.69 -49.00 -81.23
N GLY A 87 -9.54 -49.97 -80.91
CA GLY A 87 -9.29 -51.38 -81.18
C GLY A 87 -9.85 -52.28 -80.10
N LYS A 88 -9.42 -53.55 -80.12
CA LYS A 88 -9.85 -54.56 -79.15
C LYS A 88 -8.79 -54.70 -78.06
N ILE A 89 -9.26 -54.67 -76.81
CA ILE A 89 -8.52 -55.11 -75.64
C ILE A 89 -8.96 -56.54 -75.37
N GLN A 90 -8.00 -57.46 -75.43
CA GLN A 90 -8.20 -58.87 -75.11
C GLN A 90 -7.65 -59.14 -73.73
N ASP A 91 -8.33 -60.02 -72.99
CA ASP A 91 -7.89 -60.49 -71.68
C ASP A 91 -7.66 -59.35 -70.66
N ALA A 92 -8.58 -58.39 -70.57
CA ALA A 92 -8.61 -57.47 -69.42
C ALA A 92 -9.02 -58.25 -68.16
N TYR A 93 -8.42 -57.96 -67.00
CA TYR A 93 -8.71 -58.66 -65.76
C TYR A 93 -8.52 -57.78 -64.54
N PHE A 94 -9.02 -58.25 -63.39
CA PHE A 94 -8.74 -57.65 -62.09
C PHE A 94 -7.72 -58.48 -61.31
N VAL A 95 -6.79 -57.79 -60.66
CA VAL A 95 -5.94 -58.36 -59.61
C VAL A 95 -6.58 -58.02 -58.28
N ILE A 96 -6.87 -59.03 -57.46
CA ILE A 96 -7.52 -58.92 -56.15
C ILE A 96 -6.46 -59.15 -55.07
N ASN A 97 -6.40 -58.23 -54.10
CA ASN A 97 -5.48 -58.24 -52.96
C ASN A 97 -3.99 -58.44 -53.35
N ASN A 98 -3.60 -58.11 -54.59
CA ASN A 98 -2.29 -58.38 -55.18
C ASN A 98 -1.89 -59.87 -55.24
N GLU A 99 -2.85 -60.78 -55.10
CA GLU A 99 -2.58 -62.23 -54.99
C GLU A 99 -3.28 -63.04 -56.08
N VAL A 100 -4.55 -62.74 -56.37
CA VAL A 100 -5.41 -63.57 -57.24
C VAL A 100 -5.88 -62.75 -58.44
N THR A 101 -6.02 -63.39 -59.61
CA THR A 101 -6.54 -62.75 -60.82
C THR A 101 -7.86 -63.35 -61.25
N THR A 102 -8.76 -62.52 -61.75
CA THR A 102 -10.00 -62.99 -62.39
C THR A 102 -9.71 -63.66 -63.74
N ASN A 103 -10.70 -64.33 -64.32
CA ASN A 103 -10.68 -64.62 -65.75
C ASN A 103 -10.64 -63.31 -66.57
N GLY A 104 -10.13 -63.43 -67.80
CA GLY A 104 -10.08 -62.33 -68.76
C GLY A 104 -11.46 -61.99 -69.32
N PHE A 105 -11.64 -60.73 -69.71
CA PHE A 105 -12.79 -60.24 -70.47
C PHE A 105 -12.34 -59.24 -71.55
N ASP A 106 -13.15 -59.12 -72.60
CA ASP A 106 -12.82 -58.29 -73.75
C ASP A 106 -13.51 -56.93 -73.69
N ILE A 107 -12.80 -55.89 -74.13
CA ILE A 107 -13.32 -54.54 -74.29
C ILE A 107 -13.08 -54.08 -75.73
N SER A 108 -14.09 -53.55 -76.39
CA SER A 108 -13.97 -52.97 -77.73
C SER A 108 -14.06 -51.45 -77.66
N ILE A 109 -13.00 -50.76 -78.09
CA ILE A 109 -12.95 -49.31 -78.19
C ILE A 109 -13.17 -48.92 -79.66
N ILE A 110 -14.28 -48.25 -79.94
CA ILE A 110 -14.63 -47.76 -81.28
C ILE A 110 -14.26 -46.27 -81.43
N PRO A 111 -13.97 -45.80 -82.66
CA PRO A 111 -13.68 -44.38 -82.89
C PRO A 111 -14.79 -43.48 -82.36
N SER A 112 -14.40 -42.37 -81.73
CA SER A 112 -15.32 -41.26 -81.45
C SER A 112 -15.41 -40.34 -82.68
N THR A 113 -16.50 -39.59 -82.81
CA THR A 113 -16.64 -38.55 -83.85
C THR A 113 -15.84 -37.29 -83.52
N GLN A 114 -15.21 -37.20 -82.35
CA GLN A 114 -14.23 -36.17 -81.99
C GLN A 114 -12.82 -36.72 -82.13
N LEU A 115 -12.05 -36.16 -83.06
CA LEU A 115 -10.62 -36.41 -83.24
C LEU A 115 -9.86 -35.51 -82.26
N ASP A 116 -9.23 -36.08 -81.23
CA ASP A 116 -8.38 -35.32 -80.31
C ASP A 116 -6.95 -35.21 -80.87
N ASP A 117 -6.60 -34.00 -81.32
CA ASP A 117 -5.23 -33.53 -81.45
C ASP A 117 -4.66 -33.35 -80.04
N THR A 118 -3.90 -34.32 -79.52
CA THR A 118 -2.76 -34.20 -78.57
C THR A 118 -2.53 -35.52 -77.80
N SER A 119 -2.02 -36.55 -78.48
CA SER A 119 -1.51 -37.74 -77.79
C SER A 119 -0.10 -37.45 -77.26
N VAL A 120 0.01 -37.04 -75.99
CA VAL A 120 1.29 -36.97 -75.26
C VAL A 120 1.42 -38.24 -74.43
N SER A 121 2.51 -39.00 -74.60
CA SER A 121 2.77 -40.26 -73.87
C SER A 121 2.73 -40.03 -72.35
N TYR A 122 1.79 -40.68 -71.66
CA TYR A 122 1.64 -40.64 -70.20
C TYR A 122 2.44 -41.77 -69.54
N ILE A 123 3.15 -41.44 -68.45
CA ILE A 123 3.83 -42.41 -67.58
C ILE A 123 3.16 -42.29 -66.20
N PRO A 124 2.28 -43.23 -65.83
CA PRO A 124 1.57 -43.21 -64.56
C PRO A 124 2.57 -43.18 -63.39
N GLY A 125 2.49 -42.15 -62.52
CA GLY A 125 3.35 -42.00 -61.33
C GLY A 125 4.19 -40.72 -61.30
N ILE A 126 4.61 -40.16 -62.44
CA ILE A 126 5.45 -38.94 -62.49
C ILE A 126 4.68 -37.69 -62.05
N GLU A 127 3.43 -37.54 -62.49
CA GLU A 127 2.56 -36.43 -62.08
C GLU A 127 2.29 -36.45 -60.56
N ASN A 128 2.25 -37.65 -59.97
CA ASN A 128 2.14 -37.82 -58.51
C ASN A 128 3.46 -37.50 -57.79
N ILE A 129 4.63 -37.70 -58.41
CA ILE A 129 5.93 -37.37 -57.82
C ILE A 129 6.17 -35.86 -57.85
N ASN A 130 5.92 -35.19 -58.96
CA ASN A 130 6.00 -33.72 -59.02
C ASN A 130 5.01 -33.09 -58.03
N LYS A 131 3.77 -33.58 -58.00
CA LYS A 131 2.79 -33.14 -57.01
C LYS A 131 3.25 -33.41 -55.57
N PHE A 132 3.81 -34.59 -55.29
CA PHE A 132 4.34 -34.92 -53.96
C PHE A 132 5.51 -34.02 -53.55
N LEU A 133 6.43 -33.70 -54.47
CA LEU A 133 7.56 -32.81 -54.21
C LEU A 133 7.08 -31.38 -53.96
N THR A 134 6.19 -30.86 -54.81
CA THR A 134 5.58 -29.53 -54.63
C THR A 134 4.76 -29.44 -53.33
N ASP A 135 3.98 -30.47 -53.00
CA ASP A 135 3.20 -30.52 -51.75
C ASP A 135 4.13 -30.60 -50.53
N THR A 136 5.25 -31.34 -50.63
CA THR A 136 6.26 -31.44 -49.56
C THR A 136 6.99 -30.12 -49.34
N GLU A 137 7.39 -29.43 -50.41
CA GLU A 137 8.02 -28.12 -50.34
C GLU A 137 7.07 -27.09 -49.70
N ASN A 138 5.80 -27.08 -50.12
CA ASN A 138 4.77 -26.20 -49.58
C ASN A 138 4.51 -26.47 -48.09
N ASP A 139 4.41 -27.73 -47.67
CA ASP A 139 4.24 -28.10 -46.25
C ASP A 139 5.43 -27.64 -45.41
N TRP A 140 6.65 -27.81 -45.91
CA TRP A 140 7.87 -27.38 -45.23
C TRP A 140 7.99 -25.87 -45.11
N LEU A 141 7.73 -25.14 -46.20
CA LEU A 141 7.68 -23.68 -46.17
C LEU A 141 6.60 -23.20 -45.19
N GLY A 142 5.45 -23.88 -45.15
CA GLY A 142 4.38 -23.63 -44.18
C GLY A 142 4.84 -23.83 -42.72
N ARG A 143 5.50 -24.95 -42.41
CA ARG A 143 6.04 -25.23 -41.05
C ARG A 143 7.11 -24.22 -40.65
N ILE A 144 8.01 -23.83 -41.55
CA ILE A 144 9.03 -22.79 -41.29
C ILE A 144 8.36 -21.45 -40.98
N GLN A 145 7.33 -21.05 -41.74
CA GLN A 145 6.59 -19.82 -41.45
C GLN A 145 5.86 -19.87 -40.12
N GLN A 146 5.25 -21.01 -39.78
CA GLN A 146 4.62 -21.23 -38.47
C GLN A 146 5.63 -21.07 -37.34
N MET A 147 6.80 -21.69 -37.44
CA MET A 147 7.87 -21.57 -36.45
C MET A 147 8.35 -20.12 -36.32
N LYS A 148 8.55 -19.39 -37.42
CA LYS A 148 8.89 -17.96 -37.39
C LYS A 148 7.82 -17.12 -36.68
N SER A 149 6.53 -17.41 -36.94
CA SER A 149 5.42 -16.73 -36.26
C SER A 149 5.38 -17.02 -34.76
N GLN A 150 5.65 -18.27 -34.35
CA GLN A 150 5.71 -18.65 -32.94
C GLN A 150 6.88 -17.95 -32.23
N ILE A 151 8.06 -17.91 -32.86
CA ILE A 151 9.24 -17.19 -32.34
C ILE A 151 8.95 -15.69 -32.17
N ALA A 152 8.23 -15.08 -33.13
CA ALA A 152 7.85 -13.68 -33.04
C ALA A 152 6.97 -13.39 -31.81
N GLY A 153 6.05 -14.31 -31.50
CA GLY A 153 5.13 -14.23 -30.36
C GLY A 153 5.74 -14.59 -28.99
N LEU A 154 6.96 -15.11 -28.93
CA LEU A 154 7.65 -15.37 -27.67
C LEU A 154 8.15 -14.07 -27.03
N ASP A 155 7.95 -13.91 -25.72
CA ASP A 155 8.48 -12.78 -24.94
C ASP A 155 9.93 -13.06 -24.52
N ILE A 156 10.84 -13.09 -25.51
CA ILE A 156 12.26 -13.37 -25.36
C ILE A 156 13.13 -12.26 -25.97
N PRO A 157 14.40 -12.08 -25.53
CA PRO A 157 15.28 -11.02 -26.01
C PRO A 157 15.46 -11.04 -27.54
N ALA A 158 15.51 -9.85 -28.14
CA ALA A 158 15.59 -9.66 -29.60
C ALA A 158 16.82 -10.34 -30.24
N GLU A 159 17.94 -10.38 -29.54
CA GLU A 159 19.18 -11.05 -30.00
C GLU A 159 18.99 -12.57 -30.17
N PHE A 160 18.18 -13.19 -29.29
CA PHE A 160 17.87 -14.61 -29.37
C PHE A 160 16.90 -14.92 -30.52
N LYS A 161 15.91 -14.03 -30.74
CA LYS A 161 15.03 -14.10 -31.91
C LYS A 161 15.83 -14.00 -33.22
N LEU A 162 16.83 -13.13 -33.26
CA LEU A 162 17.71 -12.96 -34.41
C LEU A 162 18.54 -14.23 -34.69
N LEU A 163 19.11 -14.84 -33.64
CA LEU A 163 19.88 -16.07 -33.76
C LEU A 163 19.01 -17.24 -34.27
N MET A 164 17.80 -17.40 -33.73
CA MET A 164 16.87 -18.45 -34.15
C MET A 164 16.40 -18.27 -35.60
N ASN A 165 16.09 -17.03 -36.02
CA ASN A 165 15.74 -16.74 -37.40
C ASN A 165 16.90 -17.04 -38.35
N LYS A 166 18.13 -16.68 -37.96
CA LYS A 166 19.33 -16.97 -38.75
C LYS A 166 19.56 -18.47 -38.92
N SER A 167 19.41 -19.27 -37.88
CA SER A 167 19.53 -20.73 -37.96
C SER A 167 18.45 -21.38 -38.86
N LEU A 168 17.22 -20.85 -38.85
CA LEU A 168 16.17 -21.30 -39.77
C LEU A 168 16.48 -20.93 -41.24
N ASP A 169 17.04 -19.74 -41.48
CA ASP A 169 17.44 -19.31 -42.82
C ASP A 169 18.66 -20.10 -43.33
N GLU A 170 19.61 -20.43 -42.47
CA GLU A 170 20.76 -21.29 -42.79
C GLU A 170 20.32 -22.73 -43.11
N ALA A 171 19.36 -23.28 -42.35
CA ALA A 171 18.78 -24.59 -42.65
C ALA A 171 18.09 -24.60 -44.03
N LYS A 172 17.31 -23.56 -44.35
CA LYS A 172 16.73 -23.43 -45.70
C LYS A 172 17.82 -23.39 -46.77
N ALA A 173 18.84 -22.56 -46.59
CA ALA A 173 19.94 -22.41 -47.56
C ALA A 173 20.74 -23.70 -47.76
N GLN A 174 20.89 -24.52 -46.72
CA GLN A 174 21.62 -25.78 -46.79
C GLN A 174 20.88 -26.86 -47.59
N TYR A 175 19.55 -26.95 -47.44
CA TYR A 175 18.76 -28.05 -48.01
C TYR A 175 18.03 -27.70 -49.31
N GLN A 176 17.76 -26.42 -49.59
CA GLN A 176 17.16 -25.98 -50.86
C GLN A 176 17.93 -26.49 -52.09
N PRO A 177 19.27 -26.44 -52.16
CA PRO A 177 20.00 -26.96 -53.32
C PRO A 177 19.81 -28.47 -53.54
N THR A 178 19.54 -29.23 -52.48
CA THR A 178 19.29 -30.68 -52.57
C THR A 178 17.88 -30.96 -53.10
N ILE A 179 16.90 -30.14 -52.70
CA ILE A 179 15.52 -30.19 -53.20
C ILE A 179 15.51 -29.80 -54.69
N ASP A 180 16.13 -28.67 -55.03
CA ASP A 180 16.24 -28.19 -56.42
C ASP A 180 16.96 -29.23 -57.31
N ALA A 181 18.01 -29.87 -56.78
CA ALA A 181 18.71 -30.95 -57.48
C ALA A 181 17.83 -32.18 -57.67
N ALA A 182 17.00 -32.55 -56.69
CA ALA A 182 16.07 -33.68 -56.81
C ALA A 182 14.97 -33.40 -57.85
N GLU A 183 14.43 -32.19 -57.87
CA GLU A 183 13.43 -31.74 -58.84
C GLU A 183 14.00 -31.76 -60.27
N ALA A 184 15.20 -31.18 -60.45
CA ALA A 184 15.91 -31.24 -61.74
C ALA A 184 16.24 -32.67 -62.18
N ASN A 185 16.54 -33.58 -61.24
CA ASN A 185 16.81 -34.98 -61.56
C ASN A 185 15.54 -35.71 -61.98
N VAL A 186 14.39 -35.42 -61.35
CA VAL A 186 13.08 -35.93 -61.78
C VAL A 186 12.75 -35.42 -63.18
N GLU A 187 12.90 -34.12 -63.46
CA GLU A 187 12.69 -33.55 -64.80
C GLU A 187 13.58 -34.21 -65.86
N ASN A 188 14.85 -34.46 -65.55
CA ASN A 188 15.77 -35.18 -66.42
C ASN A 188 15.33 -36.63 -66.65
N ILE A 189 14.87 -37.34 -65.62
CA ILE A 189 14.33 -38.71 -65.75
C ILE A 189 13.05 -38.69 -66.59
N VAL A 190 12.16 -37.70 -66.44
CA VAL A 190 10.97 -37.54 -67.30
C VAL A 190 11.39 -37.37 -68.76
N ALA A 191 12.39 -36.53 -69.02
CA ALA A 191 12.92 -36.30 -70.37
C ALA A 191 13.59 -37.56 -70.96
N ASP A 192 14.35 -38.31 -70.15
CA ASP A 192 15.03 -39.54 -70.57
C ASP A 192 14.02 -40.69 -70.81
N LEU A 193 12.96 -40.78 -70.00
CA LEU A 193 11.84 -41.70 -70.23
C LEU A 193 11.04 -41.35 -71.49
N ALA A 194 10.82 -40.06 -71.76
CA ALA A 194 10.18 -39.61 -73.00
C ALA A 194 11.02 -39.99 -74.23
N ALA A 195 12.35 -40.04 -74.10
CA ALA A 195 13.28 -40.43 -75.16
C ALA A 195 13.47 -41.96 -75.32
N LYS A 196 13.41 -42.76 -74.25
CA LYS A 196 13.71 -44.21 -74.23
C LYS A 196 12.48 -45.12 -74.30
N LYS A 197 11.69 -45.00 -75.36
CA LYS A 197 10.41 -45.70 -75.64
C LYS A 197 10.42 -47.27 -75.64
N LEU A 198 11.42 -47.98 -75.08
CA LEU A 198 11.56 -49.44 -75.24
C LEU A 198 11.94 -50.30 -74.01
N ASP A 199 12.17 -49.79 -72.79
CA ASP A 199 12.38 -50.66 -71.60
C ASP A 199 11.64 -50.12 -70.37
N LEU A 200 10.39 -50.53 -70.21
CA LEU A 200 9.47 -50.08 -69.15
C LEU A 200 9.79 -50.65 -67.76
N GLU A 201 10.41 -51.82 -67.66
CA GLU A 201 10.69 -52.48 -66.37
C GLU A 201 11.89 -51.86 -65.64
N THR A 202 13.01 -51.61 -66.32
CA THR A 202 14.20 -51.00 -65.71
C THR A 202 13.93 -49.57 -65.22
N ASN A 203 13.12 -48.82 -65.95
CA ASN A 203 12.74 -47.45 -65.60
C ASN A 203 11.81 -47.38 -64.38
N SER A 204 10.94 -48.38 -64.18
CA SER A 204 10.07 -48.48 -63.00
C SER A 204 10.88 -48.78 -61.73
N ASP A 205 11.89 -49.64 -61.83
CA ASP A 205 12.78 -49.96 -60.70
C ASP A 205 13.69 -48.78 -60.34
N GLU A 206 14.24 -48.06 -61.32
CA GLU A 206 15.00 -46.83 -61.08
C GLU A 206 14.13 -45.73 -60.46
N LEU A 207 12.89 -45.56 -60.92
CA LEU A 207 11.95 -44.60 -60.34
C LEU A 207 11.61 -44.96 -58.88
N ASN A 208 11.34 -46.24 -58.61
CA ASN A 208 11.10 -46.73 -57.25
C ASN A 208 12.33 -46.54 -56.34
N ALA A 209 13.54 -46.77 -56.85
CA ALA A 209 14.78 -46.52 -56.11
C ALA A 209 14.93 -45.02 -55.77
N THR A 210 14.63 -44.12 -56.71
CA THR A 210 14.63 -42.67 -56.47
C THR A 210 13.57 -42.26 -55.45
N ILE A 211 12.35 -42.81 -55.51
CA ILE A 211 11.30 -42.56 -54.51
C ILE A 211 11.75 -43.00 -53.11
N VAL A 212 12.37 -44.18 -53.00
CA VAL A 212 12.89 -44.69 -51.72
C VAL A 212 14.01 -43.79 -51.20
N ALA A 213 14.90 -43.31 -52.05
CA ALA A 213 15.97 -42.37 -51.68
C ALA A 213 15.40 -41.02 -51.19
N ILE A 214 14.38 -40.48 -51.87
CA ILE A 214 13.69 -39.26 -51.46
C ILE A 214 13.00 -39.44 -50.11
N LYS A 215 12.28 -40.56 -49.90
CA LYS A 215 11.64 -40.87 -48.60
C LYS A 215 12.66 -40.95 -47.47
N ALA A 216 13.83 -41.54 -47.72
CA ALA A 216 14.90 -41.60 -46.74
C ALA A 216 15.48 -40.21 -46.40
N GLN A 217 15.62 -39.33 -47.39
CA GLN A 217 16.04 -37.94 -47.15
C GLN A 217 14.98 -37.15 -46.37
N ILE A 218 13.70 -37.29 -46.69
CA ILE A 218 12.60 -36.67 -45.93
C ILE A 218 12.63 -37.11 -44.47
N ALA A 219 12.83 -38.41 -44.21
CA ALA A 219 12.96 -38.94 -42.85
C ALA A 219 14.16 -38.34 -42.10
N SER A 220 15.29 -38.19 -42.78
CA SER A 220 16.50 -37.55 -42.23
C SER A 220 16.23 -36.11 -41.79
N VAL A 221 15.51 -35.34 -42.61
CA VAL A 221 15.25 -33.95 -42.26
C VAL A 221 14.14 -33.79 -41.22
N ASN A 222 13.12 -34.65 -41.21
CA ASN A 222 12.17 -34.69 -40.10
C ASN A 222 12.89 -34.95 -38.76
N SER A 223 13.84 -35.88 -38.74
CA SER A 223 14.67 -36.15 -37.55
C SER A 223 15.52 -34.95 -37.14
N PHE A 224 16.08 -34.21 -38.11
CA PHE A 224 16.80 -32.96 -37.83
C PHE A 224 15.88 -31.88 -37.25
N LEU A 225 14.69 -31.67 -37.83
CA LEU A 225 13.72 -30.69 -37.35
C LEU A 225 13.26 -31.02 -35.92
N ASP A 226 13.00 -32.29 -35.63
CA ASP A 226 12.69 -32.76 -34.28
C ASP A 226 13.86 -32.50 -33.32
N GLY A 227 15.10 -32.70 -33.79
CA GLY A 227 16.32 -32.38 -33.05
C GLY A 227 16.47 -30.88 -32.73
N VAL A 228 16.21 -30.02 -33.71
CA VAL A 228 16.20 -28.55 -33.54
C VAL A 228 15.09 -28.14 -32.56
N GLN A 229 13.88 -28.69 -32.69
CA GLN A 229 12.78 -28.42 -31.77
C GLN A 229 13.15 -28.81 -30.33
N LYS A 230 13.80 -29.98 -30.15
CA LYS A 230 14.29 -30.42 -28.84
C LYS A 230 15.34 -29.47 -28.26
N GLN A 231 16.32 -29.04 -29.07
CA GLN A 231 17.34 -28.08 -28.64
C GLN A 231 16.73 -26.73 -28.23
N ILE A 232 15.70 -26.26 -28.95
CA ILE A 232 14.97 -25.03 -28.61
C ILE A 232 14.28 -25.18 -27.25
N ILE A 233 13.62 -26.31 -27.00
CA ILE A 233 12.96 -26.58 -25.71
C ILE A 233 13.99 -26.60 -24.57
N GLU A 234 15.10 -27.30 -24.75
CA GLU A 234 16.18 -27.41 -23.74
C GLU A 234 16.84 -26.05 -23.47
N ALA A 235 17.10 -25.25 -24.52
CA ALA A 235 17.65 -23.91 -24.40
C ALA A 235 16.69 -22.96 -23.67
N ASN A 236 15.39 -23.01 -23.98
CA ASN A 236 14.37 -22.20 -23.31
C ASN A 236 14.23 -22.58 -21.82
N ALA A 237 14.26 -23.88 -21.50
CA ALA A 237 14.25 -24.36 -20.12
C ALA A 237 15.48 -23.88 -19.35
N SER A 238 16.67 -23.99 -19.96
CA SER A 238 17.93 -23.53 -19.35
C SER A 238 17.98 -22.02 -19.15
N PHE A 239 17.52 -21.24 -20.13
CA PHE A 239 17.41 -19.79 -20.03
C PHE A 239 16.45 -19.38 -18.91
N THR A 240 15.26 -20.00 -18.85
CA THR A 240 14.27 -19.75 -17.79
C THR A 240 14.85 -20.05 -16.41
N ALA A 241 15.52 -21.19 -16.25
CA ALA A 241 16.18 -21.56 -15.00
C ALA A 241 17.30 -20.56 -14.63
N GLY A 242 18.10 -20.11 -15.60
CA GLY A 242 19.14 -19.11 -15.41
C GLY A 242 18.58 -17.76 -14.95
N GLN A 243 17.52 -17.26 -15.59
CA GLN A 243 16.85 -16.02 -15.20
C GLN A 243 16.21 -16.14 -13.80
N GLN A 244 15.58 -17.28 -13.50
CA GLN A 244 15.01 -17.53 -12.17
C GLN A 244 16.09 -17.56 -11.08
N ALA A 245 17.27 -18.11 -11.37
CA ALA A 245 18.42 -18.08 -10.47
C ALA A 245 18.95 -16.65 -10.26
N GLN A 246 19.07 -15.84 -11.33
CA GLN A 246 19.49 -14.43 -11.21
C GLN A 246 18.51 -13.58 -10.40
N VAL A 247 17.21 -13.76 -10.61
CA VAL A 247 16.16 -13.09 -9.81
C VAL A 247 16.24 -13.51 -8.36
N SER A 248 16.38 -14.82 -8.09
CA SER A 248 16.52 -15.35 -6.72
C SER A 248 17.76 -14.81 -6.02
N GLN A 249 18.89 -14.71 -6.73
CA GLN A 249 20.12 -14.12 -6.21
C GLN A 249 19.93 -12.63 -5.90
N SER A 250 19.29 -11.87 -6.80
CA SER A 250 19.03 -10.45 -6.59
C SER A 250 18.11 -10.19 -5.39
N ILE A 251 17.10 -11.05 -5.18
CA ILE A 251 16.24 -11.01 -3.99
C ILE A 251 17.05 -11.29 -2.73
N SER A 252 17.89 -12.32 -2.74
CA SER A 252 18.75 -12.69 -1.61
C SER A 252 19.75 -11.57 -1.24
N ASP A 253 20.41 -10.99 -2.24
CA ASP A 253 21.33 -9.87 -2.05
C ASP A 253 20.60 -8.62 -1.51
N GLY A 254 19.38 -8.37 -1.99
CA GLY A 254 18.51 -7.32 -1.48
C GLY A 254 18.12 -7.53 -0.01
N GLN A 255 17.73 -8.76 0.37
CA GLN A 255 17.41 -9.13 1.75
C GLN A 255 18.62 -8.99 2.67
N LYS A 256 19.81 -9.39 2.20
CA LYS A 256 21.06 -9.24 2.95
C LYS A 256 21.37 -7.76 3.21
N LYS A 257 21.33 -6.92 2.17
CA LYS A 257 21.54 -5.47 2.31
C LYS A 257 20.54 -4.82 3.28
N LEU A 258 19.27 -5.22 3.21
CA LEU A 258 18.25 -4.73 4.13
C LEU A 258 18.56 -5.14 5.58
N THR A 259 18.95 -6.40 5.79
CA THR A 259 19.31 -6.94 7.11
C THR A 259 20.52 -6.21 7.69
N ASP A 260 21.58 -6.04 6.90
CA ASP A 260 22.79 -5.32 7.30
C ASP A 260 22.48 -3.85 7.65
N SER A 261 21.58 -3.21 6.88
CA SER A 261 21.14 -1.84 7.13
C SER A 261 20.34 -1.73 8.43
N ILE A 262 19.43 -2.67 8.71
CA ILE A 262 18.68 -2.74 9.97
C ILE A 262 19.63 -2.92 11.16
N ALA A 263 20.59 -3.84 11.06
CA ALA A 263 21.57 -4.09 12.12
C ALA A 263 22.45 -2.86 12.39
N SER A 264 22.88 -2.15 11.33
CA SER A 264 23.63 -0.90 11.44
C SER A 264 22.80 0.20 12.14
N MET A 265 21.53 0.36 11.76
CA MET A 265 20.63 1.30 12.43
C MET A 265 20.44 0.94 13.91
N GLN A 266 20.21 -0.32 14.24
CA GLN A 266 20.07 -0.77 15.63
C GLN A 266 21.31 -0.43 16.46
N THR A 267 22.51 -0.73 15.92
CA THR A 267 23.78 -0.41 16.58
C THR A 267 23.91 1.10 16.82
N LYS A 268 23.54 1.92 15.82
CA LYS A 268 23.56 3.38 15.95
C LYS A 268 22.57 3.87 17.01
N PHE A 269 21.34 3.34 17.02
CA PHE A 269 20.33 3.68 18.02
C PHE A 269 20.79 3.32 19.44
N GLU A 270 21.41 2.17 19.63
CA GLU A 270 21.97 1.77 20.93
C GLU A 270 23.10 2.71 21.38
N SER A 271 23.96 3.15 20.46
CA SER A 271 25.01 4.14 20.74
C SER A 271 24.40 5.49 21.13
N ASP A 272 23.52 6.03 20.29
CA ASP A 272 22.87 7.32 20.52
C ASP A 272 22.09 7.31 21.85
N SER A 273 21.44 6.20 22.18
CA SER A 273 20.73 6.02 23.45
C SER A 273 21.67 6.02 24.67
N LYS A 274 22.85 5.40 24.55
CA LYS A 274 23.86 5.43 25.63
C LYS A 274 24.43 6.83 25.82
N ASP A 275 24.71 7.54 24.73
CA ASP A 275 25.23 8.90 24.78
C ASP A 275 24.23 9.86 25.40
N LEU A 276 22.95 9.77 24.99
CA LEU A 276 21.86 10.54 25.60
C LEU A 276 21.71 10.24 27.09
N LYS A 277 21.81 8.97 27.49
CA LYS A 277 21.78 8.60 28.91
C LYS A 277 22.94 9.20 29.68
N SER A 278 24.16 9.11 29.14
CA SER A 278 25.36 9.70 29.74
C SER A 278 25.23 11.22 29.90
N GLN A 279 24.75 11.92 28.86
CA GLN A 279 24.47 13.36 28.93
C GLN A 279 23.41 13.69 29.98
N SER A 280 22.33 12.92 30.03
CA SER A 280 21.28 13.10 31.05
C SER A 280 21.82 12.89 32.46
N ASP A 281 22.60 11.83 32.69
CA ASP A 281 23.20 11.52 33.99
C ASP A 281 24.18 12.64 34.41
N GLN A 282 24.94 13.21 33.46
CA GLN A 282 25.82 14.36 33.69
C GLN A 282 25.03 15.62 34.08
N VAL A 283 23.95 15.95 33.34
CA VAL A 283 23.10 17.11 33.66
C VAL A 283 22.49 16.97 35.07
N ILE A 284 22.04 15.77 35.44
CA ILE A 284 21.53 15.49 36.79
C ILE A 284 22.63 15.71 37.84
N ALA A 285 23.86 15.24 37.59
CA ALA A 285 24.99 15.43 38.49
C ALA A 285 25.36 16.91 38.65
N ASP A 286 25.40 17.67 37.55
CA ASP A 286 25.70 19.10 37.54
C ASP A 286 24.64 19.91 38.28
N LEU A 287 23.36 19.61 38.06
CA LEU A 287 22.25 20.22 38.80
C LEU A 287 22.33 19.94 40.30
N LYS A 288 22.66 18.70 40.67
CA LYS A 288 22.83 18.32 42.07
C LYS A 288 23.99 19.07 42.73
N SER A 289 25.15 19.10 42.07
CA SER A 289 26.33 19.83 42.54
C SER A 289 26.07 21.34 42.70
N SER A 290 25.40 21.94 41.71
CA SER A 290 24.99 23.35 41.77
C SER A 290 24.00 23.60 42.90
N SER A 291 23.01 22.73 43.09
CA SER A 291 22.07 22.80 44.21
C SER A 291 22.77 22.69 45.56
N ASP A 292 23.70 21.75 45.72
CA ASP A 292 24.44 21.56 46.98
C ASP A 292 25.30 22.79 47.30
N THR A 293 25.91 23.40 46.28
CA THR A 293 26.68 24.65 46.43
C THR A 293 25.76 25.80 46.84
N ALA A 294 24.61 25.97 46.18
CA ALA A 294 23.64 27.01 46.54
C ALA A 294 23.11 26.83 47.97
N ILE A 295 22.84 25.60 48.40
CA ILE A 295 22.42 25.30 49.78
C ILE A 295 23.53 25.69 50.76
N LYS A 296 24.79 25.35 50.46
CA LYS A 296 25.93 25.71 51.30
C LYS A 296 26.10 27.22 51.41
N ASP A 297 26.02 27.94 50.30
CA ASP A 297 26.10 29.40 50.26
C ASP A 297 24.97 30.05 51.08
N MET A 298 23.74 29.52 50.99
CA MET A 298 22.64 30.00 51.83
C MET A 298 22.90 29.76 53.32
N GLN A 299 23.44 28.59 53.71
CA GLN A 299 23.77 28.28 55.09
C GLN A 299 24.89 29.20 55.63
N GLU A 300 25.93 29.47 54.84
CA GLU A 300 27.01 30.40 55.20
C GLU A 300 26.49 31.84 55.33
N ASN A 301 25.64 32.29 54.40
CA ASN A 301 24.99 33.61 54.47
C ASN A 301 24.07 33.73 55.70
N GLN A 302 23.29 32.68 56.00
CA GLN A 302 22.43 32.65 57.18
C GLN A 302 23.27 32.72 58.47
N SER A 303 24.37 31.95 58.56
CA SER A 303 25.29 31.99 59.69
C SER A 303 25.90 33.38 59.88
N THR A 304 26.36 34.00 58.79
CA THR A 304 26.93 35.36 58.80
C THR A 304 25.90 36.41 59.25
N ALA A 305 24.68 36.35 58.71
CA ALA A 305 23.59 37.24 59.10
C ALA A 305 23.23 37.06 60.58
N MET A 306 23.20 35.81 61.08
CA MET A 306 22.88 35.50 62.46
C MET A 306 23.99 35.95 63.43
N ALA A 307 25.26 35.82 63.03
CA ALA A 307 26.39 36.38 63.77
C ALA A 307 26.29 37.91 63.88
N LYS A 308 25.91 38.59 62.79
CA LYS A 308 25.69 40.04 62.79
C LYS A 308 24.52 40.45 63.70
N VAL A 309 23.39 39.76 63.61
CA VAL A 309 22.24 39.98 64.52
C VAL A 309 22.65 39.80 65.98
N ASN A 310 23.40 38.74 66.30
CA ASN A 310 23.89 38.51 67.67
C ASN A 310 24.84 39.62 68.13
N GLN A 311 25.70 40.12 67.24
CA GLN A 311 26.58 41.25 67.53
C GLN A 311 25.76 42.53 67.77
N ASP A 312 24.76 42.82 66.95
CA ASP A 312 23.87 43.98 67.09
C ASP A 312 23.07 43.91 68.40
N ILE A 313 22.56 42.72 68.77
CA ILE A 313 21.90 42.47 70.07
C ILE A 313 22.87 42.73 71.22
N SER A 314 24.11 42.22 71.13
CA SER A 314 25.14 42.43 72.16
C SER A 314 25.47 43.92 72.33
N ASN A 315 25.66 44.63 71.22
CA ASN A 315 25.90 46.08 71.20
C ASN A 315 24.72 46.85 71.81
N ALA A 316 23.48 46.50 71.43
CA ALA A 316 22.28 47.10 72.00
C ALA A 316 22.20 46.89 73.52
N ASN A 317 22.53 45.68 74.01
CA ASN A 317 22.58 45.40 75.44
C ASN A 317 23.63 46.24 76.18
N ILE A 318 24.81 46.47 75.57
CA ILE A 318 25.83 47.38 76.12
C ILE A 318 25.28 48.81 76.21
N SER A 319 24.64 49.31 75.15
CA SER A 319 24.03 50.64 75.13
C SER A 319 22.92 50.79 76.18
N ILE A 320 22.06 49.78 76.34
CA ILE A 320 21.02 49.74 77.38
C ILE A 320 21.66 49.82 78.77
N LYS A 321 22.73 49.05 79.02
CA LYS A 321 23.44 49.05 80.31
C LYS A 321 24.08 50.41 80.61
N GLN A 322 24.69 51.05 79.62
CA GLN A 322 25.24 52.41 79.75
C GLN A 322 24.14 53.44 80.04
N LEU A 323 22.97 53.32 79.39
CA LEU A 323 21.82 54.18 79.68
C LEU A 323 21.34 53.98 81.12
N GLN A 324 21.24 52.74 81.60
CA GLN A 324 20.91 52.45 83.00
C GLN A 324 21.94 53.03 83.98
N GLU A 325 23.24 52.88 83.73
CA GLU A 325 24.31 53.44 84.57
C GLU A 325 24.33 54.98 84.53
N SER A 326 23.99 55.60 83.39
CA SER A 326 23.84 57.06 83.26
C SER A 326 22.59 57.60 83.97
N ALA A 327 21.51 56.82 84.02
CA ALA A 327 20.28 57.17 84.74
C ALA A 327 20.46 57.04 86.26
N VAL A 328 21.26 56.07 86.73
CA VAL A 328 21.59 55.91 88.15
C VAL A 328 22.59 56.98 88.63
N SER A 329 23.50 57.45 87.78
CA SER A 329 24.45 58.53 88.13
C SER A 329 23.89 59.96 87.98
N LYS A 330 22.73 60.14 87.36
CA LYS A 330 21.97 61.40 87.29
C LYS A 330 20.69 61.41 88.14
N ALA A 331 20.49 60.41 89.00
CA ALA A 331 19.45 60.42 90.01
C ALA A 331 19.77 61.43 91.12
N SER A 332 19.62 62.72 90.82
CA SER A 332 19.22 63.71 91.83
C SER A 332 17.76 63.42 92.21
N PRO A 333 17.35 63.65 93.48
CA PRO A 333 15.98 63.38 93.89
C PRO A 333 15.03 64.19 93.01
N LEU A 334 14.08 63.51 92.37
CA LEU A 334 12.98 64.16 91.67
C LEU A 334 12.03 64.74 92.73
N SER A 335 12.46 65.82 93.38
CA SER A 335 11.63 66.69 94.22
C SER A 335 10.96 67.73 93.32
N SER A 336 9.81 67.37 92.73
CA SER A 336 8.72 68.25 92.28
C SER A 336 7.91 67.57 91.17
N VAL A 337 6.93 66.78 91.58
CA VAL A 337 5.68 66.72 90.85
C VAL A 337 4.65 67.31 91.81
N ASP A 338 4.08 68.45 91.42
CA ASP A 338 3.02 69.13 92.14
C ASP A 338 1.91 68.14 92.48
N LYS A 339 1.69 67.95 93.78
CA LYS A 339 0.52 67.21 94.26
C LYS A 339 -0.70 68.12 94.10
N PRO A 340 -1.82 67.64 93.54
CA PRO A 340 -3.06 68.40 93.59
C PRO A 340 -3.44 68.66 95.06
N GLN A 341 -3.70 69.92 95.40
CA GLN A 341 -4.15 70.30 96.74
C GLN A 341 -5.53 69.67 97.03
N LEU A 342 -5.57 68.78 98.02
CA LEU A 342 -6.81 68.24 98.57
C LEU A 342 -7.35 69.24 99.61
N THR A 343 -8.43 69.93 99.29
CA THR A 343 -9.14 70.84 100.21
C THR A 343 -10.55 70.32 100.47
N LYS A 344 -10.96 70.35 101.74
CA LYS A 344 -12.26 69.87 102.22
C LYS A 344 -13.09 71.06 102.69
N ASP A 345 -13.45 71.95 101.78
CA ASP A 345 -14.25 73.13 102.11
C ASP A 345 -15.73 72.94 101.77
N ALA A 346 -16.58 73.33 102.72
CA ALA A 346 -18.03 73.11 102.68
C ALA A 346 -18.79 74.13 101.80
N ASN A 347 -18.11 75.12 101.21
CA ASN A 347 -18.72 76.14 100.36
C ASN A 347 -17.99 76.26 99.00
N TRP A 348 -18.64 75.88 97.91
CA TRP A 348 -18.01 75.84 96.58
C TRP A 348 -17.98 77.20 95.87
N ASP A 349 -18.60 78.24 96.45
CA ASP A 349 -18.63 79.58 95.87
C ASP A 349 -17.26 80.29 95.90
N ASP A 350 -16.36 79.85 96.79
CA ASP A 350 -15.02 80.45 96.96
C ASP A 350 -14.03 80.01 95.86
N TYR A 351 -14.36 78.97 95.07
CA TYR A 351 -13.54 78.52 93.94
C TYR A 351 -13.82 79.34 92.68
N ALA A 352 -13.28 80.56 92.63
CA ALA A 352 -13.36 81.48 91.48
C ALA A 352 -12.06 81.52 90.62
N ASN A 353 -11.04 80.75 91.00
CA ASN A 353 -9.78 80.67 90.26
C ASN A 353 -9.75 79.43 89.37
N SER A 354 -9.17 79.56 88.17
CA SER A 354 -9.06 78.45 87.22
C SER A 354 -8.30 77.26 87.83
N GLY A 355 -8.88 76.06 87.74
CA GLY A 355 -8.28 74.85 88.30
C GLY A 355 -9.21 73.65 88.28
N VAL A 356 -8.66 72.48 88.62
CA VAL A 356 -9.42 71.24 88.85
C VAL A 356 -9.27 70.87 90.31
N TYR A 357 -10.40 70.76 91.00
CA TYR A 357 -10.51 70.50 92.43
C TYR A 357 -11.24 69.18 92.67
N LEU A 358 -10.76 68.36 93.59
CA LEU A 358 -11.53 67.21 94.10
C LEU A 358 -12.31 67.69 95.32
N VAL A 359 -13.64 67.74 95.22
CA VAL A 359 -14.52 68.33 96.24
C VAL A 359 -15.54 67.33 96.76
N GLN A 360 -15.90 67.43 98.04
CA GLN A 360 -16.98 66.64 98.64
C GLN A 360 -18.29 67.43 98.61
N GLY A 361 -19.39 66.79 98.22
CA GLY A 361 -20.74 67.35 98.21
C GLY A 361 -21.16 67.78 99.61
N ALA A 362 -21.36 69.08 99.81
CA ALA A 362 -21.86 69.63 101.06
C ALA A 362 -23.36 69.32 101.24
N SER A 363 -23.88 69.42 102.47
CA SER A 363 -25.32 69.32 102.73
C SER A 363 -25.81 70.66 103.29
N GLY A 364 -26.86 71.23 102.70
CA GLY A 364 -27.63 72.31 103.33
C GLY A 364 -27.50 73.74 102.78
N GLY A 365 -27.22 73.97 101.48
CA GLY A 365 -27.26 75.31 100.90
C GLY A 365 -27.84 75.34 99.48
N ASN A 366 -28.34 76.51 99.04
CA ASN A 366 -28.90 76.78 97.70
C ASN A 366 -27.93 76.55 96.51
N ASN A 367 -26.71 76.07 96.78
CA ASN A 367 -25.56 76.15 95.89
C ASN A 367 -24.97 74.78 95.51
N ILE A 368 -25.78 73.72 95.51
CA ILE A 368 -25.34 72.35 95.19
C ILE A 368 -26.30 71.74 94.16
N PRO A 369 -25.81 70.98 93.16
CA PRO A 369 -26.67 70.19 92.29
C PRO A 369 -27.61 69.29 93.12
N ILE A 370 -28.92 69.34 92.85
CA ILE A 370 -29.92 68.55 93.57
C ILE A 370 -29.54 67.06 93.47
N GLY A 371 -29.14 66.46 94.60
CA GLY A 371 -28.77 65.05 94.70
C GLY A 371 -27.32 64.74 95.07
N ALA A 372 -26.40 65.71 95.09
CA ALA A 372 -24.97 65.47 95.40
C ALA A 372 -24.65 65.25 96.90
N GLY A 373 -25.53 64.59 97.65
CA GLY A 373 -25.37 64.40 99.09
C GLY A 373 -24.10 63.62 99.45
N THR A 374 -23.18 64.23 100.19
CA THR A 374 -21.97 63.63 100.81
C THR A 374 -20.93 62.96 99.88
N THR A 375 -21.18 62.86 98.58
CA THR A 375 -20.33 62.17 97.59
C THR A 375 -19.19 63.06 97.06
N TRP A 376 -18.08 62.45 96.64
CA TRP A 376 -16.93 63.16 96.07
C TRP A 376 -17.11 63.36 94.56
N GLY A 377 -16.59 64.47 94.02
CA GLY A 377 -16.57 64.71 92.58
C GLY A 377 -15.50 65.72 92.18
N TYR A 378 -15.30 65.87 90.86
CA TYR A 378 -14.32 66.82 90.31
C TYR A 378 -15.02 68.12 89.92
N LEU A 379 -14.58 69.24 90.51
CA LEU A 379 -15.00 70.59 90.17
C LEU A 379 -13.91 71.25 89.30
N MET A 380 -14.25 71.57 88.07
CA MET A 380 -13.42 72.36 87.18
C MET A 380 -13.93 73.80 87.15
N VAL A 381 -13.04 74.75 87.44
CA VAL A 381 -13.31 76.18 87.31
C VAL A 381 -12.61 76.68 86.07
N LEU A 382 -13.36 77.31 85.18
CA LEU A 382 -12.88 77.93 83.96
C LEU A 382 -13.18 79.43 84.04
N ASN A 383 -12.14 80.25 84.12
CA ASN A 383 -12.31 81.70 83.99
C ASN A 383 -12.44 82.08 82.52
N GLY A 384 -13.59 82.65 82.17
CA GLY A 384 -13.92 83.05 80.81
C GLY A 384 -13.89 84.56 80.67
N SER A 385 -12.85 85.07 79.99
CA SER A 385 -12.80 86.41 79.39
C SER A 385 -12.64 87.62 80.35
N PRO A 386 -12.13 88.78 79.89
CA PRO A 386 -11.59 89.87 80.72
C PRO A 386 -12.57 90.61 81.65
N SER A 387 -13.85 90.24 81.64
CA SER A 387 -14.89 90.83 82.50
C SER A 387 -15.06 90.13 83.85
N GLY A 388 -14.18 89.18 84.19
CA GLY A 388 -14.06 88.59 85.53
C GLY A 388 -15.02 87.45 85.85
N GLY A 389 -15.76 86.95 84.86
CA GLY A 389 -16.70 85.83 85.04
C GLY A 389 -16.00 84.47 85.14
N ALA A 390 -16.45 83.66 86.10
CA ALA A 390 -16.06 82.27 86.27
C ALA A 390 -17.20 81.31 85.89
N VAL A 391 -16.85 80.17 85.29
CA VAL A 391 -17.72 79.02 85.03
C VAL A 391 -17.26 77.85 85.86
N GLN A 392 -18.19 77.18 86.53
CA GLN A 392 -17.92 75.96 87.28
C GLN A 392 -18.59 74.79 86.58
N ILE A 393 -17.85 73.70 86.41
CA ILE A 393 -18.31 72.42 85.89
C ILE A 393 -18.06 71.36 86.95
N TYR A 394 -19.09 70.67 87.38
CA TYR A 394 -18.98 69.61 88.37
C TYR A 394 -19.31 68.25 87.76
N TYR A 395 -18.42 67.29 87.98
CA TYR A 395 -18.55 65.89 87.61
C TYR A 395 -18.72 65.03 88.86
N ASP A 396 -19.91 64.47 89.04
CA ASP A 396 -20.23 63.56 90.14
C ASP A 396 -19.75 62.15 89.79
N CYS A 397 -18.77 61.62 90.53
CA CYS A 397 -18.13 60.35 90.20
C CYS A 397 -18.60 59.14 91.01
N VAL A 398 -19.62 59.28 91.88
CA VAL A 398 -19.94 58.21 92.85
C VAL A 398 -21.35 57.62 92.72
N ASP A 399 -22.35 58.33 92.17
CA ASP A 399 -23.70 57.76 91.95
C ASP A 399 -24.09 57.60 90.47
N THR A 400 -24.83 56.52 90.19
CA THR A 400 -25.37 56.23 88.85
C THR A 400 -26.81 56.77 88.70
N PRO A 401 -27.13 57.42 87.57
CA PRO A 401 -26.23 57.75 86.47
C PRO A 401 -25.40 59.01 86.76
N VAL A 402 -24.08 58.88 86.52
CA VAL A 402 -23.09 59.96 86.60
C VAL A 402 -23.60 61.19 85.84
N ALA A 403 -23.55 62.37 86.46
CA ALA A 403 -24.11 63.58 85.90
C ALA A 403 -23.08 64.72 85.84
N LEU A 404 -23.16 65.49 84.74
CA LEU A 404 -22.36 66.70 84.55
C LEU A 404 -23.24 67.93 84.80
N TYR A 405 -22.77 68.82 85.67
CA TYR A 405 -23.46 70.07 86.02
C TYR A 405 -22.59 71.27 85.64
N MET A 406 -23.22 72.38 85.27
CA MET A 406 -22.53 73.66 85.13
C MET A 406 -23.30 74.80 85.80
N ARG A 407 -22.57 75.83 86.22
CA ARG A 407 -23.10 77.16 86.52
C ARG A 407 -22.07 78.22 86.16
N GLY A 408 -22.53 79.46 86.04
CA GLY A 408 -21.65 80.59 85.76
C GLY A 408 -21.99 81.79 86.64
N THR A 409 -21.07 82.74 86.72
CA THR A 409 -21.37 84.05 87.31
C THR A 409 -21.94 85.01 86.28
N ARG A 410 -22.93 85.82 86.66
CA ARG A 410 -23.49 86.89 85.82
C ARG A 410 -23.87 88.10 86.68
N GLY A 411 -23.79 89.31 86.11
CA GLY A 411 -24.21 90.56 86.76
C GLY A 411 -23.06 91.40 87.34
N THR A 412 -23.41 92.52 87.98
CA THR A 412 -22.46 93.41 88.68
C THR A 412 -23.13 93.89 89.97
N PRO A 413 -22.74 93.38 91.16
CA PRO A 413 -21.67 92.41 91.42
C PRO A 413 -21.95 91.03 90.80
N LEU A 414 -20.90 90.27 90.51
CA LEU A 414 -20.99 88.93 89.96
C LEU A 414 -21.68 88.00 90.97
N VAL A 415 -22.79 87.39 90.58
CA VAL A 415 -23.51 86.40 91.40
C VAL A 415 -23.55 85.07 90.65
N TRP A 416 -23.35 83.96 91.36
CA TRP A 416 -23.46 82.62 90.81
C TRP A 416 -24.90 82.33 90.39
N SER A 417 -25.08 81.80 89.18
CA SER A 417 -26.34 81.23 88.75
C SER A 417 -26.64 79.93 89.49
N SER A 418 -27.89 79.50 89.48
CA SER A 418 -28.25 78.13 89.86
C SER A 418 -27.52 77.12 88.98
N TRP A 419 -27.30 75.92 89.53
CA TRP A 419 -26.73 74.79 88.80
C TRP A 419 -27.68 74.27 87.72
N ILE A 420 -27.13 74.02 86.53
CA ILE A 420 -27.83 73.42 85.40
C ILE A 420 -27.24 72.03 85.18
N LYS A 421 -28.10 71.00 85.18
CA LYS A 421 -27.71 69.64 84.78
C LYS A 421 -27.61 69.58 83.26
N LEU A 422 -26.42 69.30 82.73
CA LEU A 422 -26.17 69.28 81.30
C LEU A 422 -26.53 67.94 80.67
N THR A 423 -26.13 66.86 81.31
CA THR A 423 -26.21 65.51 80.74
C THR A 423 -25.98 64.48 81.85
N THR A 424 -26.47 63.26 81.63
CA THR A 424 -26.06 62.06 82.36
C THR A 424 -25.18 61.21 81.44
N LEU A 425 -24.22 60.47 82.01
CA LEU A 425 -23.28 59.62 81.26
C LEU A 425 -24.00 58.62 80.34
N ASP A 426 -25.17 58.13 80.76
CA ASP A 426 -26.05 57.27 79.96
C ASP A 426 -26.54 57.92 78.64
N SER A 427 -26.57 59.26 78.57
CA SER A 427 -27.07 60.00 77.39
C SER A 427 -25.99 60.36 76.36
N LEU A 428 -24.71 60.04 76.63
CA LEU A 428 -23.58 60.21 75.69
C LEU A 428 -23.15 58.88 75.05
N ASN A 429 -23.47 57.75 75.68
CA ASN A 429 -23.18 56.44 75.12
C ASN A 429 -24.00 56.21 73.85
N GLY A 430 -23.34 55.95 72.72
CA GLY A 430 -23.96 55.74 71.42
C GLY A 430 -24.23 57.01 70.60
N LYS A 431 -23.88 58.21 71.07
CA LYS A 431 -23.99 59.44 70.26
C LYS A 431 -22.84 59.60 69.28
N THR A 432 -23.16 60.11 68.09
CA THR A 432 -22.21 60.43 67.03
C THR A 432 -22.02 61.94 66.98
N ILE A 433 -20.77 62.39 67.13
CA ILE A 433 -20.39 63.79 66.94
C ILE A 433 -19.87 63.91 65.50
N THR A 434 -20.42 64.85 64.74
CA THR A 434 -20.04 65.10 63.35
C THR A 434 -19.39 66.47 63.21
N GLY A 435 -18.29 66.54 62.47
CA GLY A 435 -17.60 67.76 62.08
C GLY A 435 -16.94 67.61 60.71
N LYS A 436 -16.22 68.61 60.22
CA LYS A 436 -15.42 68.51 58.99
C LYS A 436 -13.93 68.62 59.31
N ASP A 437 -13.09 67.90 58.58
CA ASP A 437 -11.64 68.05 58.69
C ASP A 437 -11.15 69.35 58.04
N SER A 438 -9.84 69.60 58.14
CA SER A 438 -9.18 70.76 57.54
C SER A 438 -9.23 70.80 56.01
N ALA A 439 -9.64 69.69 55.35
CA ALA A 439 -9.92 69.60 53.93
C ALA A 439 -11.42 69.68 53.60
N GLY A 440 -12.29 69.95 54.59
CA GLY A 440 -13.74 70.12 54.44
C GLY A 440 -14.55 68.82 54.41
N LYS A 441 -13.91 67.65 54.64
CA LYS A 441 -14.55 66.34 54.60
C LYS A 441 -15.23 66.02 55.93
N ASP A 442 -16.47 65.56 55.87
CA ASP A 442 -17.22 65.21 57.09
C ASP A 442 -16.59 64.01 57.81
N ILE A 443 -16.20 64.23 59.06
CA ILE A 443 -15.76 63.23 60.03
C ILE A 443 -16.86 63.05 61.07
N SER A 444 -17.22 61.79 61.33
CA SER A 444 -18.15 61.41 62.39
C SER A 444 -17.44 60.51 63.39
N ILE A 445 -17.44 60.90 64.67
CA ILE A 445 -16.89 60.10 65.77
C ILE A 445 -18.06 59.60 66.61
N LYS A 446 -18.26 58.29 66.64
CA LYS A 446 -19.28 57.65 67.48
C LYS A 446 -18.63 57.17 68.78
N ILE A 447 -19.16 57.61 69.92
CA ILE A 447 -18.69 57.17 71.23
C ILE A 447 -19.43 55.87 71.57
N THR A 448 -18.72 54.74 71.50
CA THR A 448 -19.31 53.39 71.70
C THR A 448 -19.19 52.85 73.12
N GLY A 449 -18.72 53.69 74.04
CA GLY A 449 -18.50 53.35 75.45
C GLY A 449 -17.27 54.09 75.97
N ILE A 450 -17.35 54.58 77.21
CA ILE A 450 -16.21 55.17 77.92
C ILE A 450 -15.92 54.19 79.06
N SER A 451 -14.81 53.45 78.96
CA SER A 451 -14.37 52.46 79.95
C SER A 451 -13.56 53.09 81.06
#